data_AF-A0ABD3IW92-F1
#
_entry.id   AF-A0ABD3IW92-F1
#
_cell.length_a   1.000
_cell.length_b   1.000
_cell.length_c   1.000
_cell.angle_alpha   90.00
_cell.angle_beta   90.00
_cell.angle_gamma   90.00
#
_symmetry.space_group_name_H-M   'P 1'
#
loop_
_entity.id
_entity.type
_entity.pdbx_description
1 polymer ?
#
loop_
_entity_poly.entity_id
_entity_poly.type
_entity_poly.pdbx_seq_one_letter_code
_entity_poly.pdbx_strand_id
1 'polypeptide(L)'
;VNLITVATAVHWFDIPKFYSVARRVLCKPGGVIALWTYTDMVEVNPEFERILRHLREACKPYWKPGAQYLFEEYRNLPFPFESVGLGCEGQPVQLEMPREMSFETFLSVLRTMSAVATAKQHGVDLLTDDIVKEFETA
;
A
#
# COMPACT_ATOMS: atom_id res chain seq x y z
N VAL A 1 -13.92 22.38 -4.50
CA VAL A 1 -13.49 21.03 -4.95
C VAL A 1 -14.60 20.05 -4.62
N ASN A 2 -15.08 19.26 -5.59
CA ASN A 2 -16.16 18.29 -5.34
C ASN A 2 -15.65 16.92 -4.88
N LEU A 3 -14.45 16.53 -5.32
CA LEU A 3 -13.84 15.26 -4.99
C LEU A 3 -12.34 15.46 -4.71
N ILE A 4 -11.88 14.91 -3.60
CA ILE A 4 -10.45 14.71 -3.30
C ILE A 4 -10.17 13.23 -3.34
N THR A 5 -9.13 12.83 -4.05
CA THR A 5 -8.66 11.45 -4.06
C THR A 5 -7.22 11.37 -3.58
N VAL A 6 -6.90 10.33 -2.83
CA VAL A 6 -5.51 9.96 -2.54
C VAL A 6 -5.35 8.48 -2.79
N ALA A 7 -4.75 8.17 -3.95
CA ALA A 7 -4.40 6.81 -4.34
C ALA A 7 -3.02 6.48 -3.75
N THR A 8 -2.97 5.54 -2.80
CA THR A 8 -1.74 4.93 -2.24
C THR A 8 -0.69 5.90 -1.67
N ALA A 9 -1.07 7.09 -1.21
CA ALA A 9 -0.10 8.10 -0.74
C ALA A 9 -0.42 8.77 0.60
N VAL A 10 -1.62 8.62 1.16
CA VAL A 10 -2.04 9.40 2.35
C VAL A 10 -1.16 9.13 3.58
N HIS A 11 -0.57 7.93 3.66
CA HIS A 11 0.34 7.54 4.71
C HIS A 11 1.68 8.30 4.72
N TRP A 12 2.01 9.03 3.64
CA TRP A 12 3.16 9.93 3.58
C TRP A 12 2.85 11.36 4.05
N PHE A 13 1.59 11.68 4.29
CA PHE A 13 1.18 13.06 4.58
C PHE A 13 1.25 13.37 6.07
N ASP A 14 1.34 14.67 6.39
CA ASP A 14 0.88 15.18 7.67
C ASP A 14 -0.65 15.12 7.68
N ILE A 15 -1.21 13.99 8.16
CA ILE A 15 -2.64 13.68 8.11
C ILE A 15 -3.50 14.78 8.75
N PRO A 16 -3.19 15.28 9.98
CA PRO A 16 -3.95 16.38 10.57
C PRO A 16 -3.98 17.65 9.71
N LYS A 17 -2.83 18.06 9.16
CA LYS A 17 -2.77 19.23 8.26
C LYS A 17 -3.53 18.99 6.96
N PHE A 18 -3.35 17.81 6.36
CA PHE A 18 -4.06 17.43 5.13
C PHE A 18 -5.58 17.49 5.32
N TYR A 19 -6.11 16.90 6.38
CA TYR A 19 -7.55 16.92 6.64
C TYR A 19 -8.09 18.31 6.96
N SER A 20 -7.30 19.17 7.61
CA SER A 20 -7.66 20.59 7.79
C SER A 20 -7.86 21.30 6.45
N VAL A 21 -6.92 21.10 5.52
CA VAL A 21 -7.02 21.67 4.17
C VAL A 21 -8.18 21.04 3.38
N ALA A 22 -8.34 19.72 3.43
CA ALA A 22 -9.41 19.00 2.74
C ALA A 22 -10.79 19.54 3.15
N ARG A 23 -11.05 19.70 4.46
CA ARG A 23 -12.30 20.27 4.97
C ARG A 23 -12.57 21.70 4.50
N ARG A 24 -11.52 22.49 4.25
CA ARG A 24 -11.63 23.87 3.77
C ARG A 24 -11.98 23.95 2.29
N VAL A 25 -11.40 23.07 1.46
CA VAL A 25 -11.51 23.16 -0.01
C VAL A 25 -12.65 22.33 -0.59
N LEU A 26 -13.12 21.31 0.14
CA LEU A 26 -14.31 20.55 -0.24
C LEU A 26 -15.53 21.46 -0.22
N CYS A 27 -16.32 21.42 -1.31
CA CYS A 27 -17.58 22.13 -1.37
C CYS A 27 -18.56 21.58 -0.33
N LYS A 28 -19.37 22.48 0.24
CA LYS A 28 -20.45 22.11 1.15
C LYS A 28 -21.79 22.58 0.58
N PRO A 29 -22.85 21.75 0.63
CA PRO A 29 -22.84 20.31 0.98
C PRO A 29 -22.25 19.43 -0.14
N GLY A 30 -21.90 18.18 0.18
CA GLY A 30 -21.70 17.11 -0.82
C GLY A 30 -20.28 16.89 -1.37
N GLY A 31 -19.27 17.62 -0.90
CA GLY A 31 -17.88 17.30 -1.26
C GLY A 31 -17.41 15.97 -0.68
N VAL A 32 -16.75 15.14 -1.48
CA VAL A 32 -16.29 13.78 -1.11
C VAL A 32 -14.77 13.72 -1.03
N ILE A 33 -14.26 12.96 -0.07
CA ILE A 33 -12.86 12.53 -0.02
C ILE A 33 -12.80 11.00 -0.06
N ALA A 34 -11.97 10.46 -0.94
CA ALA A 34 -11.74 9.03 -1.09
C ALA A 34 -10.25 8.73 -0.96
N LEU A 35 -9.92 7.82 -0.03
CA LEU A 35 -8.55 7.33 0.18
C LEU A 35 -8.58 5.84 -0.12
N TRP A 36 -7.63 5.36 -0.90
CA TRP A 36 -7.50 3.92 -1.12
C TRP A 36 -6.05 3.50 -1.20
N THR A 37 -5.82 2.23 -0.90
CA THR A 37 -4.56 1.57 -1.12
C THR A 37 -4.81 0.20 -1.71
N TYR A 38 -3.76 -0.37 -2.27
CA TYR A 38 -3.68 -1.80 -2.54
C TYR A 38 -2.38 -2.29 -1.91
N THR A 39 -2.38 -3.53 -1.47
CA THR A 39 -1.17 -4.24 -1.05
C THR A 39 -0.79 -5.23 -2.16
N ASP A 40 0.43 -5.72 -2.09
CA ASP A 40 1.04 -6.70 -3.00
C ASP A 40 0.47 -8.11 -2.81
N MET A 41 -0.86 -8.26 -2.66
CA MET A 41 -1.48 -9.58 -2.59
C MET A 41 -1.36 -10.27 -3.94
N VAL A 42 -0.62 -11.38 -3.95
CA VAL A 42 -0.38 -12.22 -5.12
C VAL A 42 -0.76 -13.63 -4.72
N GLU A 43 -1.80 -14.15 -5.38
CA GLU A 43 -2.32 -15.49 -5.18
C GLU A 43 -1.81 -16.37 -6.32
N VAL A 44 -0.88 -17.27 -6.00
CA VAL A 44 -0.27 -18.20 -6.97
C VAL A 44 -0.35 -19.62 -6.43
N ASN A 45 0.40 -19.88 -5.36
CA ASN A 45 0.36 -21.12 -4.59
C ASN A 45 0.96 -20.90 -3.19
N PRO A 46 0.80 -21.85 -2.25
CA PRO A 46 1.28 -21.68 -0.87
C PRO A 46 2.80 -21.47 -0.72
N GLU A 47 3.61 -22.03 -1.62
CA GLU A 47 5.06 -21.87 -1.59
C GLU A 47 5.46 -20.46 -2.01
N PHE A 48 4.92 -19.97 -3.12
CA PHE A 48 5.12 -18.61 -3.60
C PHE A 48 4.69 -17.57 -2.56
N GLU A 49 3.51 -17.77 -1.95
CA GLU A 49 2.99 -16.89 -0.89
C GLU A 49 3.87 -16.88 0.36
N ARG A 50 4.49 -18.03 0.71
CA ARG A 50 5.44 -18.11 1.82
C ARG A 50 6.70 -17.29 1.53
N ILE A 51 7.25 -17.39 0.33
CA ILE A 51 8.43 -16.61 -0.08
C ILE A 51 8.12 -15.11 -0.05
N LEU A 52 6.97 -14.71 -0.60
CA LEU A 52 6.50 -13.32 -0.55
C LEU A 52 6.34 -12.80 0.88
N ARG A 53 5.81 -13.63 1.79
CA ARG A 53 5.69 -13.29 3.21
C ARG A 53 7.05 -13.07 3.85
N HIS A 54 8.04 -13.91 3.58
CA HIS A 54 9.40 -13.74 4.08
C HIS A 54 10.04 -12.45 3.55
N LEU A 55 9.89 -12.15 2.25
CA LEU A 55 10.36 -10.91 1.65
C LEU A 55 9.73 -9.68 2.33
N ARG A 56 8.42 -9.72 2.61
CA ARG A 56 7.71 -8.65 3.33
C ARG A 56 8.24 -8.44 4.74
N GLU A 57 8.50 -9.52 5.49
CA GLU A 57 9.13 -9.42 6.81
C GLU A 57 10.53 -8.80 6.73
N ALA A 58 11.32 -9.20 5.73
CA ALA A 58 12.65 -8.63 5.48
C ALA A 58 12.59 -7.14 5.04
N CYS A 59 11.47 -6.69 4.48
CA CYS A 59 11.25 -5.28 4.13
C CYS A 59 10.96 -4.40 5.34
N LYS A 60 10.41 -4.93 6.44
CA LYS A 60 9.94 -4.14 7.61
C LYS A 60 10.99 -3.19 8.19
N PRO A 61 12.28 -3.57 8.37
CA PRO A 61 13.30 -2.67 8.89
C PRO A 61 13.56 -1.43 8.01
N TYR A 62 13.18 -1.50 6.73
CA TYR A 62 13.40 -0.44 5.75
C TYR A 62 12.14 0.38 5.46
N TRP A 63 11.06 0.14 6.20
CA TRP A 63 9.84 0.93 6.10
C TRP A 63 10.08 2.36 6.57
N LYS A 64 9.63 3.31 5.76
CA LYS A 64 9.57 4.71 6.18
C LYS A 64 8.38 4.93 7.13
N PRO A 65 8.43 5.96 7.99
CA PRO A 65 7.33 6.28 8.89
C PRO A 65 6.00 6.40 8.14
N GLY A 66 4.95 5.78 8.68
CA GLY A 66 3.61 5.80 8.09
C GLY A 66 3.31 4.61 7.19
N ALA A 67 4.33 3.91 6.65
CA ALA A 67 4.12 2.75 5.77
C ALA A 67 3.27 1.65 6.41
N GLN A 68 3.27 1.51 7.74
CA GLN A 68 2.41 0.57 8.44
C GLN A 68 0.92 0.77 8.11
N TYR A 69 0.46 2.02 7.89
CA TYR A 69 -0.92 2.27 7.51
C TYR A 69 -1.28 1.62 6.16
N LEU A 70 -0.35 1.60 5.20
CA LEU A 70 -0.57 0.95 3.91
C LEU A 70 -0.71 -0.56 4.08
N PHE A 71 0.20 -1.20 4.84
CA PHE A 71 0.19 -2.65 5.05
C PHE A 71 -0.96 -3.12 5.96
N GLU A 72 -1.48 -2.24 6.80
CA GLU A 72 -2.70 -2.45 7.58
C GLU A 72 -3.97 -2.05 6.81
N GLU A 73 -3.86 -1.80 5.50
CA GLU A 73 -4.97 -1.52 4.59
C GLU A 73 -5.81 -0.31 5.03
N TYR A 74 -5.17 0.68 5.65
CA TYR A 74 -5.80 1.85 6.26
C TYR A 74 -6.80 1.56 7.38
N ARG A 75 -6.85 0.33 7.92
CA ARG A 75 -7.72 -0.03 9.03
C ARG A 75 -7.47 0.85 10.27
N ASN A 76 -6.21 1.18 10.53
CA ASN A 76 -5.83 2.02 11.68
C ASN A 76 -5.58 3.49 11.29
N LEU A 77 -5.84 3.89 10.04
CA LEU A 77 -5.65 5.27 9.60
C LEU A 77 -6.78 6.14 10.18
N PRO A 78 -6.46 7.25 10.88
CA PRO A 78 -7.50 8.17 11.31
C PRO A 78 -8.26 8.72 10.11
N PHE A 79 -9.59 8.69 10.13
CA PHE A 79 -10.43 9.13 9.01
C PHE A 79 -11.75 9.77 9.50
N PRO A 80 -11.69 11.01 10.01
CA PRO A 80 -12.81 11.68 10.67
C PRO A 80 -13.77 12.33 9.64
N PHE A 81 -14.22 11.56 8.67
CA PHE A 81 -15.19 11.98 7.66
C PHE A 81 -16.42 11.07 7.71
N GLU A 82 -17.58 11.65 7.44
CA GLU A 82 -18.83 10.91 7.36
C GLU A 82 -18.79 9.89 6.21
N SER A 83 -19.23 8.67 6.46
CA SER A 83 -19.27 7.63 5.45
C SER A 83 -20.33 7.92 4.40
N VAL A 84 -20.00 7.65 3.14
CA VAL A 84 -20.94 7.65 2.01
C VAL A 84 -21.40 6.24 1.63
N GLY A 85 -21.17 5.25 2.50
CA GLY A 85 -21.51 3.84 2.25
C GLY A 85 -20.38 2.99 1.64
N LEU A 86 -19.19 3.57 1.41
CA LEU A 86 -18.01 2.89 0.86
C LEU A 86 -16.84 2.91 1.86
N GLY A 87 -17.08 2.34 3.05
CA GLY A 87 -16.11 2.26 4.14
C GLY A 87 -16.12 3.48 5.07
N CYS A 88 -15.47 3.32 6.23
CA CYS A 88 -15.25 4.36 7.23
C CYS A 88 -13.98 4.06 8.04
N GLU A 89 -13.61 4.97 8.96
CA GLU A 89 -12.52 4.76 9.91
C GLU A 89 -12.65 3.41 10.62
N GLY A 90 -11.58 2.63 10.68
CA GLY A 90 -11.59 1.30 11.30
C GLY A 90 -12.19 0.19 10.44
N GLN A 91 -12.99 0.51 9.42
CA GLN A 91 -13.72 -0.44 8.57
C GLN A 91 -13.63 -0.04 7.08
N PRO A 92 -12.42 -0.09 6.48
CA PRO A 92 -12.28 0.12 5.05
C PRO A 92 -13.06 -0.96 4.27
N VAL A 93 -13.69 -0.56 3.17
CA VAL A 93 -14.32 -1.52 2.25
C VAL A 93 -13.24 -2.22 1.44
N GLN A 94 -13.34 -3.55 1.32
CA GLN A 94 -12.45 -4.34 0.47
C GLN A 94 -12.99 -4.35 -0.96
N LEU A 95 -12.12 -4.09 -1.93
CA LEU A 95 -12.44 -4.11 -3.35
C LEU A 95 -11.39 -4.96 -4.06
N GLU A 96 -11.83 -5.83 -4.96
CA GLU A 96 -10.93 -6.66 -5.74
C GLU A 96 -10.44 -5.90 -6.98
N MET A 97 -9.15 -6.00 -7.25
CA MET A 97 -8.54 -5.46 -8.47
C MET A 97 -7.68 -6.54 -9.13
N PRO A 98 -8.30 -7.60 -9.70
CA PRO A 98 -7.56 -8.72 -10.25
C PRO A 98 -6.71 -8.26 -11.44
N ARG A 99 -5.48 -8.76 -11.48
CA ARG A 99 -4.51 -8.52 -12.56
C ARG A 99 -3.73 -9.80 -12.80
N GLU A 100 -3.73 -10.25 -14.04
CA GLU A 100 -2.76 -11.23 -14.51
C GLU A 100 -1.48 -10.51 -14.94
N MET A 101 -0.33 -11.04 -14.56
CA MET A 101 0.96 -10.50 -14.97
C MET A 101 1.99 -11.61 -15.13
N SER A 102 2.98 -11.38 -15.99
CA SER A 102 4.12 -12.29 -16.12
C SER A 102 5.01 -12.24 -14.87
N PHE A 103 5.80 -13.29 -14.67
CA PHE A 103 6.80 -13.34 -13.61
C PHE A 103 7.77 -12.14 -13.67
N GLU A 104 8.24 -11.78 -14.86
CA GLU A 104 9.12 -10.60 -15.06
C GLU A 104 8.46 -9.28 -14.65
N THR A 105 7.16 -9.14 -14.91
CA THR A 105 6.40 -7.96 -14.49
C THR A 105 6.26 -7.93 -12.97
N PHE A 106 6.00 -9.07 -12.35
CA PHE A 106 5.96 -9.19 -10.90
C PHE A 106 7.29 -8.80 -10.24
N LEU A 107 8.43 -9.31 -10.72
CA LEU A 107 9.75 -8.92 -10.23
C LEU A 107 10.02 -7.43 -10.41
N SER A 108 9.58 -6.87 -11.54
CA SER A 108 9.68 -5.43 -11.80
C SER A 108 8.88 -4.62 -10.78
N VAL A 109 7.66 -5.06 -10.42
CA VAL A 109 6.85 -4.44 -9.37
C VAL A 109 7.56 -4.50 -8.03
N LEU A 110 8.09 -5.66 -7.61
CA LEU A 110 8.84 -5.79 -6.35
C LEU A 110 10.03 -4.81 -6.28
N ARG A 111 10.75 -4.61 -7.39
CA ARG A 111 11.87 -3.67 -7.46
C ARG A 111 11.45 -2.20 -7.28
N THR A 112 10.19 -1.85 -7.53
CA THR A 112 9.67 -0.49 -7.29
C THR A 112 9.26 -0.24 -5.85
N MET A 113 9.21 -1.28 -5.00
CA MET A 113 8.83 -1.13 -3.59
C MET A 113 9.81 -0.22 -2.87
N SER A 114 9.28 0.77 -2.15
CA SER A 114 10.09 1.76 -1.43
C SER A 114 11.02 1.12 -0.38
N ALA A 115 10.60 0.03 0.26
CA ALA A 115 11.41 -0.73 1.20
C ALA A 115 12.61 -1.43 0.51
N VAL A 116 12.40 -2.04 -0.65
CA VAL A 116 13.47 -2.65 -1.47
C VAL A 116 14.47 -1.60 -1.92
N ALA A 117 13.98 -0.46 -2.43
CA ALA A 117 14.84 0.65 -2.82
C ALA A 117 15.63 1.21 -1.62
N THR A 118 15.00 1.34 -0.45
CA THR A 118 15.65 1.82 0.78
C THR A 118 16.69 0.83 1.29
N ALA A 119 16.42 -0.48 1.29
CA ALA A 119 17.38 -1.51 1.66
C ALA A 119 18.63 -1.46 0.77
N LYS A 120 18.42 -1.32 -0.55
CA LYS A 120 19.51 -1.22 -1.51
C LYS A 120 20.39 0.01 -1.29
N GLN A 121 19.81 1.15 -0.91
CA GLN A 121 20.56 2.35 -0.51
C GLN A 121 21.42 2.12 0.74
N HIS A 122 21.03 1.20 1.62
CA HIS A 122 21.79 0.78 2.80
C HIS A 122 22.75 -0.40 2.49
N GLY A 123 22.92 -0.77 1.23
CA GLY A 123 23.81 -1.85 0.80
C GLY A 123 23.24 -3.26 1.01
N VAL A 124 21.94 -3.40 1.28
CA VAL A 124 21.27 -4.70 1.44
C VAL A 124 20.40 -4.98 0.23
N ASP A 125 20.69 -6.08 -0.47
CA ASP A 125 19.83 -6.56 -1.55
C ASP A 125 18.80 -7.55 -0.99
N LEU A 126 17.52 -7.16 -1.04
CA LEU A 126 16.40 -7.99 -0.60
C LEU A 126 15.86 -8.91 -1.71
N LEU A 127 16.23 -8.65 -2.97
CA LEU A 127 15.82 -9.44 -4.14
C LEU A 127 17.06 -10.08 -4.77
N THR A 128 17.79 -10.85 -3.96
CA THR A 128 18.96 -11.60 -4.43
C THR A 128 18.58 -12.62 -5.50
N ASP A 129 19.56 -13.06 -6.29
CA ASP A 129 19.36 -14.09 -7.31
C ASP A 129 18.78 -15.38 -6.72
N ASP A 130 19.15 -15.74 -5.49
CA ASP A 130 18.60 -16.89 -4.77
C ASP A 130 17.10 -16.73 -4.48
N ILE A 131 16.67 -15.56 -3.99
CA ILE A 131 15.25 -15.28 -3.72
C ILE A 131 14.45 -15.24 -5.02
N VAL A 132 15.01 -14.65 -6.08
CA VAL A 132 14.38 -14.64 -7.41
C VAL A 132 14.19 -16.06 -7.91
N LYS A 133 15.19 -16.92 -7.76
CA LYS A 133 15.12 -18.32 -8.14
C LYS A 133 14.11 -19.10 -7.31
N GLU A 134 14.02 -18.87 -6.00
CA GLU A 134 12.98 -19.46 -5.15
C GLU A 134 11.58 -19.14 -5.70
N PHE A 135 11.32 -17.88 -6.06
CA PHE A 135 10.05 -17.48 -6.64
C PHE A 135 9.79 -18.11 -8.03
N GLU A 136 10.82 -18.26 -8.86
CA GLU A 136 10.69 -18.84 -10.21
C GLU A 136 10.36 -20.34 -10.16
N THR A 137 10.87 -21.04 -9.15
CA THR A 137 10.70 -22.50 -9.00
C THR A 137 9.49 -22.92 -8.19
N ALA A 138 8.82 -21.99 -7.52
CA ALA A 138 7.61 -22.21 -6.72
C ALA A 138 6.35 -22.28 -7.60
#